data_AF-A0AAN0MPK1-F1
#
_entry.id   AF-A0AAN0MPK1-F1
#
_cell.length_a   1.000
_cell.length_b   1.000
_cell.length_c   1.000
_cell.angle_alpha   90.00
_cell.angle_beta   90.00
_cell.angle_gamma   90.00
#
_symmetry.space_group_name_H-M   'P 1'
#
loop_
_entity.id
_entity.type
_entity.pdbx_description
1 polymer ?
#
loop_
_entity_poly.entity_id
_entity_poly.type
_entity_poly.pdbx_seq_one_letter_code
_entity_poly.pdbx_strand_id
1 'polypeptide(L)'
;MTAMQTPDELHQLQGLAAQLQAGDWHAAHDGVQRIPGLLAAWLHGIVHLQEGDLEDAENWYERAGKRFRQRESLAQELAQFHAALAQAMADGAAAGA
;
A
#
# COMPACT_ATOMS: atom_id res chain seq x y z
N MET A 1 -1.28 10.08 -15.73
CA MET A 1 -0.17 9.11 -15.82
C MET A 1 0.12 8.63 -14.42
N THR A 2 -0.08 7.35 -14.13
CA THR A 2 0.29 6.79 -12.84
C THR A 2 1.81 6.71 -12.77
N ALA A 3 2.43 7.42 -11.82
CA ALA A 3 3.86 7.32 -11.62
C ALA A 3 4.22 5.91 -11.15
N MET A 4 5.20 5.28 -11.81
CA MET A 4 5.84 4.07 -11.30
C MET A 4 6.63 4.44 -10.05
N GLN A 5 6.57 3.59 -9.04
CA GLN A 5 7.30 3.83 -7.81
C GLN A 5 8.79 3.60 -8.00
N THR A 6 9.58 4.48 -7.42
CA THR A 6 11.04 4.38 -7.35
C THR A 6 11.46 3.30 -6.33
N PRO A 7 12.69 2.76 -6.44
CA PRO A 7 13.20 1.81 -5.46
C PRO A 7 13.15 2.33 -4.02
N ASP A 8 13.42 3.62 -3.80
CA ASP A 8 13.38 4.22 -2.46
C ASP A 8 11.94 4.23 -1.90
N GLU A 9 10.96 4.62 -2.72
CA GLU A 9 9.54 4.59 -2.34
C GLU A 9 9.05 3.17 -2.02
N LEU A 10 9.55 2.14 -2.73
CA LEU A 10 9.21 0.74 -2.43
C LEU A 10 9.75 0.31 -1.05
N HIS A 11 10.97 0.71 -0.69
CA HIS A 11 11.52 0.44 0.65
C HIS A 11 10.77 1.21 1.74
N GLN A 12 10.37 2.45 1.48
CA GLN A 12 9.53 3.22 2.40
C GLN A 12 8.20 2.49 2.63
N LEU A 13 7.52 2.07 1.57
CA LEU A 13 6.27 1.31 1.68
C LEU A 13 6.42 -0.01 2.45
N GLN A 14 7.56 -0.70 2.32
CA GLN A 14 7.84 -1.90 3.10
C GLN A 14 7.86 -1.59 4.61
N GLY A 15 8.50 -0.48 5.00
CA GLY A 15 8.53 -0.04 6.40
C GLY A 15 7.15 0.35 6.92
N LEU A 16 6.38 1.09 6.12
CA LEU A 16 5.03 1.52 6.48
C LEU A 16 4.06 0.33 6.63
N ALA A 17 4.16 -0.67 5.75
CA ALA A 17 3.36 -1.88 5.86
C ALA A 17 3.70 -2.70 7.11
N ALA A 18 4.97 -2.72 7.53
CA ALA A 18 5.38 -3.34 8.79
C ALA A 18 4.81 -2.61 10.02
N GLN A 19 4.78 -1.27 10.01
CA GLN A 19 4.14 -0.48 11.07
C GLN A 19 2.64 -0.76 11.16
N LEU A 20 1.96 -0.79 10.01
CA LEU A 20 0.53 -1.09 9.93
C LEU A 20 0.22 -2.49 10.50
N GLN A 21 1.02 -3.49 10.12
CA GLN A 21 0.92 -4.86 10.65
C GLN A 21 1.16 -4.92 12.17
N ALA A 22 2.00 -4.05 12.72
CA ALA A 22 2.24 -3.93 14.17
C ALA A 22 1.11 -3.21 14.92
N GLY A 23 0.10 -2.68 14.22
CA GLY A 23 -1.00 -1.93 14.81
C GLY A 23 -0.85 -0.41 14.72
N ASP A 24 0.30 0.09 14.28
CA ASP A 24 0.62 1.52 14.24
C ASP A 24 0.14 2.17 12.93
N TRP A 25 -1.19 2.22 12.80
CA TRP A 25 -1.84 2.78 11.62
C TRP A 25 -1.61 4.30 11.49
N HIS A 26 -1.37 5.02 12.59
CA HIS A 26 -1.13 6.46 12.58
C HIS A 26 0.20 6.80 11.90
N ALA A 27 1.29 6.12 12.31
CA ALA A 27 2.59 6.32 11.68
C ALA A 27 2.56 5.89 10.19
N ALA A 28 1.87 4.79 9.89
CA ALA A 28 1.68 4.33 8.52
C ALA A 28 0.92 5.35 7.67
N HIS A 29 -0.16 5.95 8.20
CA HIS A 29 -0.95 7.00 7.55
C HIS A 29 -0.10 8.22 7.21
N ASP A 30 0.62 8.76 8.21
CA ASP A 30 1.48 9.93 8.05
C ASP A 30 2.57 9.71 7.00
N GLY A 31 3.11 8.50 6.93
CA GLY A 31 4.09 8.11 5.94
C GLY A 31 3.51 7.98 4.53
N VAL A 32 2.46 7.18 4.37
CA VAL A 32 1.97 6.74 3.06
C VAL A 32 1.38 7.88 2.24
N GLN A 33 0.76 8.87 2.89
CA GLN A 33 0.16 10.03 2.21
C GLN A 33 1.17 10.86 1.39
N ARG A 34 2.48 10.74 1.68
CA ARG A 34 3.55 11.45 0.96
C ARG A 34 4.07 10.69 -0.25
N ILE A 35 3.69 9.42 -0.42
CA ILE A 35 4.21 8.54 -1.48
C ILE A 35 3.17 8.45 -2.60
N PRO A 36 3.50 8.81 -3.85
CA PRO A 36 2.61 8.61 -4.98
C PRO A 36 2.60 7.14 -5.48
N GLY A 37 1.65 6.82 -6.36
CA GLY A 37 1.58 5.54 -7.07
C GLY A 37 0.53 4.57 -6.55
N LEU A 38 0.29 3.49 -7.29
CA LEU A 38 -0.82 2.56 -7.03
C LEU A 38 -0.61 1.73 -5.76
N LEU A 39 0.61 1.30 -5.48
CA LEU A 39 0.89 0.57 -4.24
C LEU A 39 0.72 1.48 -3.03
N ALA A 40 1.20 2.73 -3.08
CA ALA A 40 0.96 3.68 -2.00
C ALA A 40 -0.54 3.95 -1.80
N ALA A 41 -1.30 4.15 -2.88
CA ALA A 41 -2.75 4.29 -2.80
C ALA A 41 -3.42 3.06 -2.17
N TRP A 42 -2.96 1.86 -2.51
CA TRP A 42 -3.49 0.63 -1.90
C TRP A 42 -3.17 0.57 -0.41
N LEU A 43 -1.92 0.82 -0.02
CA LEU A 43 -1.53 0.80 1.39
C LEU A 43 -2.31 1.85 2.19
N HIS A 44 -2.55 3.05 1.62
CA HIS A 44 -3.39 4.08 2.22
C HIS A 44 -4.83 3.57 2.44
N GLY A 45 -5.40 2.85 1.47
CA GLY A 45 -6.69 2.20 1.64
C GLY A 45 -6.70 1.15 2.77
N ILE A 46 -5.63 0.36 2.91
CA ILE A 46 -5.49 -0.63 4.00
C ILE A 46 -5.35 0.07 5.36
N VAL A 47 -4.64 1.21 5.43
CA VAL A 47 -4.55 2.04 6.63
C VAL A 47 -5.94 2.46 7.11
N HIS A 48 -6.76 3.03 6.23
CA HIS A 48 -8.12 3.45 6.60
C HIS A 48 -9.04 2.27 6.94
N LEU A 49 -8.83 1.09 6.33
CA LEU A 49 -9.53 -0.13 6.73
C LEU A 49 -9.21 -0.54 8.19
N GLN A 50 -7.98 -0.33 8.64
CA GLN A 50 -7.56 -0.60 10.02
C GLN A 50 -8.00 0.49 11.00
N GLU A 51 -8.02 1.76 10.56
CA GLU A 51 -8.56 2.89 11.31
C GLU A 51 -10.08 2.77 11.54
N GLY A 52 -10.79 2.18 10.58
CA GLY A 52 -12.25 2.06 10.57
C GLY A 52 -12.97 3.09 9.69
N ASP A 53 -12.23 3.91 8.95
CA ASP A 53 -12.78 4.84 7.96
C ASP A 53 -13.02 4.13 6.62
N LEU A 54 -14.20 3.53 6.48
CA LEU A 54 -14.50 2.72 5.30
C LEU A 54 -14.77 3.55 4.04
N GLU A 55 -15.21 4.80 4.18
CA GLU A 55 -15.49 5.68 3.04
C GLU A 55 -14.19 6.12 2.38
N ASP A 56 -13.20 6.56 3.18
CA ASP A 56 -11.88 6.89 2.66
C ASP A 56 -11.15 5.63 2.19
N ALA A 57 -11.28 4.51 2.88
CA ALA A 57 -10.73 3.24 2.40
C ALA A 57 -11.25 2.90 0.99
N GLU A 58 -12.57 3.02 0.73
CA GLU A 58 -13.13 2.77 -0.61
C GLU A 58 -12.50 3.68 -1.67
N ASN A 59 -12.38 4.99 -1.40
CA ASN A 59 -11.76 5.94 -2.32
C ASN A 59 -10.32 5.55 -2.70
N TRP A 60 -9.50 5.18 -1.70
CA TRP A 60 -8.11 4.83 -1.93
C TRP A 60 -7.93 3.49 -2.64
N TYR A 61 -8.80 2.51 -2.37
CA TYR A 61 -8.84 1.26 -3.13
C TYR A 61 -9.14 1.52 -4.61
N GLU A 62 -10.13 2.37 -4.92
CA GLU A 62 -10.45 2.73 -6.30
C GLU A 62 -9.27 3.43 -7.00
N ARG A 63 -8.57 4.32 -6.30
CA ARG A 63 -7.35 4.99 -6.80
C ARG A 63 -6.21 4.01 -7.04
N ALA A 64 -6.14 2.92 -6.29
CA ALA A 64 -5.21 1.82 -6.51
C ALA A 64 -5.64 0.87 -7.65
N GLY A 65 -6.79 1.11 -8.29
CA GLY A 65 -7.37 0.22 -9.29
C GLY A 65 -7.93 -1.08 -8.71
N LYS A 66 -8.27 -1.08 -7.41
CA LYS A 66 -8.80 -2.24 -6.69
C LYS A 66 -10.27 -2.04 -6.34
N ARG A 67 -11.02 -3.15 -6.29
CA ARG A 67 -12.44 -3.14 -5.94
C ARG A 67 -12.59 -3.31 -4.44
N PHE A 68 -12.91 -2.24 -3.72
CA PHE A 68 -13.07 -2.26 -2.27
C PHE A 68 -14.10 -3.30 -1.77
N ARG A 69 -15.19 -3.50 -2.51
CA ARG A 69 -16.23 -4.51 -2.21
C ARG A 69 -15.76 -5.96 -2.35
N GLN A 70 -14.63 -6.19 -3.01
CA GLN A 70 -14.02 -7.51 -3.22
C GLN A 70 -12.75 -7.69 -2.40
N ARG A 71 -12.50 -6.80 -1.42
CA ARG A 71 -11.37 -6.93 -0.50
C ARG A 71 -11.55 -8.13 0.42
N GLU A 72 -10.43 -8.68 0.86
CA GLU A 72 -10.37 -9.73 1.85
C GLU A 72 -10.27 -9.13 3.27
N SER A 73 -9.98 -9.96 4.28
CA SER A 73 -9.67 -9.46 5.62
C SER A 73 -8.41 -8.57 5.62
N LEU A 74 -8.28 -7.69 6.61
CA LEU A 74 -7.10 -6.83 6.79
C LEU A 74 -5.77 -7.58 6.68
N ALA A 75 -5.67 -8.75 7.33
CA ALA A 75 -4.48 -9.58 7.29
C ALA A 75 -4.18 -10.13 5.88
N GLN A 76 -5.22 -10.52 5.13
CA GLN A 76 -5.06 -11.00 3.76
C GLN A 76 -4.73 -9.84 2.80
N GLU A 77 -5.29 -8.66 3.00
CA GLU A 77 -4.94 -7.47 2.23
C GLU A 77 -3.47 -7.06 2.44
N LEU A 78 -2.99 -7.07 3.69
CA LEU A 78 -1.57 -6.86 4.01
C LEU A 78 -0.66 -7.92 3.38
N ALA A 79 -1.07 -9.20 3.43
CA ALA A 79 -0.29 -10.28 2.82
C ALA A 79 -0.19 -10.13 1.29
N GLN A 80 -1.30 -9.80 0.63
CA GLN A 80 -1.32 -9.53 -0.81
C GLN A 80 -0.50 -8.29 -1.16
N PHE A 81 -0.55 -7.25 -0.33
CA PHE A 81 0.26 -6.05 -0.48
C PHE A 81 1.76 -6.38 -0.43
N HIS A 82 2.21 -7.14 0.57
CA HIS A 82 3.61 -7.57 0.68
C HIS A 82 4.07 -8.38 -0.53
N ALA A 83 3.23 -9.26 -1.06
CA ALA A 83 3.55 -10.03 -2.27
C ALA A 83 3.72 -9.11 -3.50
N ALA A 84 2.81 -8.16 -3.68
CA ALA A 84 2.89 -7.21 -4.79
C ALA A 84 4.11 -6.27 -4.67
N LEU A 85 4.43 -5.84 -3.45
CA LEU A 85 5.60 -5.01 -3.17
C LEU A 85 6.89 -5.76 -3.49
N ALA A 86 7.01 -7.02 -3.05
CA ALA A 86 8.16 -7.87 -3.35
C ALA A 86 8.33 -8.09 -4.86
N GLN A 87 7.25 -8.28 -5.60
CA GLN A 87 7.28 -8.37 -7.06
C GLN A 87 7.77 -7.07 -7.70
N ALA A 88 7.24 -5.91 -7.27
CA ALA A 88 7.67 -4.61 -7.79
C ALA A 88 9.16 -4.33 -7.51
N MET A 89 9.67 -4.73 -6.34
CA MET A 89 11.10 -4.62 -6.02
C MET A 89 11.95 -5.54 -6.90
N ALA A 90 11.51 -6.77 -7.17
CA ALA A 90 12.20 -7.70 -8.05
C ALA A 90 12.24 -7.20 -9.51
N ASP A 91 11.12 -6.67 -10.00
CA ASP A 91 11.01 -6.10 -11.36
C ASP A 91 11.92 -4.87 -11.53
N GLY A 92 11.97 -4.01 -10.50
CA GLY A 92 12.87 -2.85 -10.47
C GLY A 92 14.35 -3.25 -10.46
N ALA A 93 14.71 -4.31 -9.73
CA ALA A 93 16.07 -4.85 -9.72
C ALA A 93 16.47 -5.45 -11.08
N ALA A 94 15.54 -6.14 -11.74
CA ALA A 94 15.78 -6.73 -13.07
C ALA A 94 15.90 -5.67 -14.18
N ALA A 95 15.24 -4.52 -14.05
CA ALA A 95 15.31 -3.42 -15.02
C ALA A 95 16.59 -2.58 -14.90
N GLY A 96 17.31 -2.67 -13.77
CA GLY A 96 18.54 -1.92 -13.49
C GLY A 96 19.84 -2.70 -13.74
N ALA A 97 19.77 -3.98 -14.10
CA ALA A 97 20.90 -4.86 -14.38
C ALA A 97 21.11 -5.04 -15.90
#